data_AF-A0A2A2EM12-F1
#
_entry.id   AF-A0A2A2EM12-F1
#
_cell.length_a   1.000
_cell.length_b   1.000
_cell.length_c   1.000
_cell.angle_alpha   90.00
_cell.angle_beta   90.00
_cell.angle_gamma   90.00
#
_symmetry.space_group_name_H-M   'P 1'
#
loop_
_entity.id
_entity.type
_entity.pdbx_description
1 polymer ?
#
loop_
_entity_poly.entity_id
_entity_poly.type
_entity_poly.pdbx_seq_one_letter_code
_entity_poly.pdbx_strand_id
1 'polypeptide(L)'
;MYSFHTRPEIEHLVILAEGQEGAWQSYSQKQKNAKPSGFCRSVLGYADVKREDWARVYWQDPDDLRNAIREYHRIHRCEKNEYDLMWLLK
;
A
#
# COMPACT_ATOMS: atom_id res chain seq x y z
N MET A 1 -21.08 13.57 6.46
CA MET A 1 -20.46 13.52 5.12
C MET A 1 -19.37 12.48 5.19
N TYR A 2 -19.46 11.40 4.43
CA TYR A 2 -18.42 10.36 4.40
C TYR A 2 -17.45 10.69 3.26
N SER A 3 -16.15 10.79 3.55
CA SER A 3 -15.12 10.90 2.51
C SER A 3 -14.60 9.50 2.18
N PHE A 4 -14.74 9.11 0.91
CA PHE A 4 -14.04 7.94 0.38
C PHE A 4 -12.61 8.36 0.08
N HIS A 5 -11.69 7.99 0.96
CA HIS A 5 -10.27 8.12 0.67
C HIS A 5 -9.80 6.83 0.00
N THR A 6 -9.33 6.92 -1.25
CA THR A 6 -8.70 5.79 -1.97
C THR A 6 -7.30 5.49 -1.44
N ARG A 7 -7.05 5.75 -0.15
CA ARG A 7 -5.83 5.35 0.53
C ARG A 7 -6.04 3.92 1.05
N PRO A 8 -5.04 3.04 0.94
CA PRO A 8 -3.68 3.25 0.43
C PRO A 8 -3.52 3.30 -1.10
N GLU A 9 -2.42 3.91 -1.55
CA GLU A 9 -1.85 3.70 -2.89
C GLU A 9 -1.48 2.22 -3.08
N ILE A 10 -1.65 1.68 -4.29
CA ILE A 10 -1.33 0.26 -4.58
C ILE A 10 0.13 -0.08 -4.30
N GLU A 11 1.03 0.90 -4.46
CA GLU A 11 2.44 0.79 -4.13
C GLU A 11 2.69 0.59 -2.64
N HIS A 12 1.89 1.21 -1.76
CA HIS A 12 2.04 1.00 -0.32
C HIS A 12 1.54 -0.39 0.07
N LEU A 13 0.49 -0.90 -0.59
CA LEU A 13 0.09 -2.29 -0.42
C LEU A 13 1.19 -3.27 -0.84
N VAL A 14 1.93 -2.97 -1.91
CA VAL A 14 3.11 -3.76 -2.32
C VAL A 14 4.19 -3.73 -1.24
N ILE A 15 4.53 -2.56 -0.71
CA ILE A 15 5.50 -2.42 0.40
C ILE A 15 5.12 -3.30 1.60
N LEU A 16 3.82 -3.35 1.93
CA LEU A 16 3.33 -4.18 3.02
C LEU A 16 3.40 -5.68 2.70
N ALA A 17 3.00 -6.07 1.49
CA ALA A 17 3.09 -7.46 1.03
C ALA A 17 4.53 -7.98 1.03
N GLU A 18 5.51 -7.12 0.71
CA GLU A 18 6.94 -7.44 0.78
C GLU A 18 7.51 -7.44 2.20
N GLY A 19 6.71 -7.10 3.22
CA GLY A 19 7.17 -6.98 4.60
C GLY A 19 8.12 -5.80 4.85
N GLN A 20 8.07 -4.77 3.99
CA GLN A 20 9.06 -3.67 3.95
C GLN A 20 8.58 -2.39 4.66
N GLU A 21 7.53 -2.47 5.48
CA GLU A 21 6.98 -1.33 6.21
C GLU A 21 8.03 -0.65 7.11
N GLY A 22 8.87 -1.41 7.81
CA GLY A 22 9.94 -0.83 8.64
C GLY A 22 11.02 -0.09 7.83
N ALA A 23 11.36 -0.61 6.65
CA ALA A 23 12.28 0.03 5.72
C ALA A 23 11.64 1.28 5.09
N TRP A 24 10.35 1.24 4.77
CA TRP A 24 9.57 2.37 4.31
C TRP A 24 9.48 3.49 5.34
N GLN A 25 9.24 3.19 6.62
CA GLN A 25 9.26 4.17 7.70
C GLN A 25 10.63 4.85 7.81
N SER A 26 11.71 4.08 7.74
CA SER A 26 13.07 4.62 7.75
C SER A 26 13.38 5.49 6.53
N TYR A 27 12.89 5.09 5.36
CA TYR A 27 13.03 5.84 4.11
C TYR A 27 12.24 7.15 4.14
N SER A 28 11.00 7.11 4.61
CA SER A 28 10.11 8.27 4.68
C SER A 28 10.55 9.31 5.69
N GLN A 29 11.16 8.91 6.80
CA GLN A 29 11.75 9.84 7.77
C GLN A 29 12.97 10.58 7.20
N LYS A 30 13.76 9.94 6.33
CA LYS A 30 14.97 10.52 5.72
C LYS A 30 14.67 11.45 4.55
N GLN A 31 13.48 11.37 3.95
CA GLN A 31 13.12 12.12 2.76
C GLN A 31 11.82 12.90 2.97
N LYS A 32 11.91 14.24 2.99
CA LYS A 32 10.77 15.16 3.20
C LYS A 32 9.55 14.90 2.29
N ASN A 33 9.75 14.32 1.11
CA ASN A 33 8.71 14.03 0.12
C ASN A 33 8.78 12.58 -0.37
N ALA A 34 9.07 11.63 0.54
CA ALA A 34 9.09 10.22 0.20
C ALA A 34 7.74 9.80 -0.43
N LYS A 35 7.83 9.08 -1.55
CA LYS A 35 6.67 8.51 -2.23
C LYS A 35 6.79 6.98 -2.22
N PRO A 36 5.71 6.23 -1.98
CA PRO A 36 5.71 4.77 -2.07
C PRO A 36 6.27 4.28 -3.41
N SER A 37 5.87 4.92 -4.51
CA SER A 37 6.43 4.63 -5.85
C SER A 37 7.94 4.84 -5.98
N GLY A 38 8.51 5.84 -5.30
CA GLY A 38 9.95 6.06 -5.26
C GLY A 38 10.68 4.95 -4.50
N PHE A 39 10.11 4.51 -3.38
CA PHE A 39 10.62 3.38 -2.61
C PHE A 39 10.52 2.07 -3.40
N CYS A 40 9.38 1.78 -4.02
CA CYS A 40 9.20 0.61 -4.87
C CYS A 40 10.24 0.57 -5.99
N ARG A 41 10.49 1.70 -6.67
CA ARG A 41 11.47 1.77 -7.75
C ARG A 41 12.93 1.62 -7.27
N SER A 42 13.31 2.31 -6.20
CA SER A 42 14.71 2.43 -5.79
C SER A 42 15.18 1.39 -4.77
N VAL A 43 14.27 0.88 -3.94
CA VAL A 43 14.56 -0.07 -2.87
C VAL A 43 14.08 -1.47 -3.23
N LEU A 44 12.86 -1.61 -3.75
CA LEU A 44 12.30 -2.93 -4.14
C LEU A 44 12.65 -3.35 -5.57
N GLY A 45 13.12 -2.41 -6.41
CA GLY A 45 13.39 -2.68 -7.83
C GLY A 45 12.13 -2.77 -8.70
N TYR A 46 10.96 -2.43 -8.17
CA TYR A 46 9.67 -2.46 -8.88
C TYR A 46 9.41 -1.13 -9.60
N ALA A 47 10.09 -0.92 -10.73
CA ALA A 47 9.93 0.29 -11.53
C ALA A 47 8.54 0.44 -12.18
N ASP A 48 7.89 -0.70 -12.46
CA ASP A 48 6.63 -0.79 -13.18
C ASP A 48 5.40 -0.96 -12.26
N VAL A 49 5.57 -0.78 -10.94
CA VAL A 49 4.53 -0.99 -9.90
C VAL A 49 3.19 -0.27 -10.16
N LYS A 50 3.22 0.81 -10.95
CA LYS A 50 2.04 1.61 -11.33
C LYS A 50 1.25 1.05 -12.51
N ARG A 51 1.83 0.12 -13.27
CA ARG A 51 1.19 -0.39 -14.47
C ARG A 51 0.18 -1.46 -14.09
N GLU A 52 -0.97 -1.41 -14.74
CA GLU A 52 -2.07 -2.33 -14.47
C GLU A 52 -1.70 -3.78 -14.78
N ASP A 53 -0.96 -4.02 -15.87
CA ASP A 53 -0.47 -5.35 -16.24
C ASP A 53 0.48 -5.93 -15.19
N TRP A 54 1.37 -5.11 -14.64
CA TRP A 54 2.22 -5.49 -13.52
C TRP A 54 1.39 -5.84 -12.28
N ALA A 55 0.44 -4.98 -11.91
CA ALA A 55 -0.41 -5.19 -10.73
C ALA A 55 -1.26 -6.47 -10.85
N ARG A 56 -1.77 -6.78 -12.06
CA ARG A 56 -2.53 -8.01 -12.32
C ARG A 56 -1.68 -9.28 -12.14
N VAL A 57 -0.40 -9.20 -12.48
CA VAL A 57 0.55 -10.32 -12.29
C VAL A 57 0.96 -10.43 -10.83
N TYR A 58 1.30 -9.31 -10.19
CA TYR A 58 1.73 -9.30 -8.79
C TYR A 58 0.62 -9.75 -7.83
N TRP A 59 -0.61 -9.25 -8.02
CA TRP A 59 -1.80 -9.63 -7.25
C TRP A 59 -2.60 -10.75 -7.91
N GLN A 60 -1.92 -11.68 -8.58
CA GLN A 60 -2.58 -12.81 -9.25
C GLN A 60 -3.35 -13.69 -8.24
N ASP A 61 -2.80 -13.86 -7.03
CA ASP A 61 -3.54 -14.44 -5.91
C ASP A 61 -4.33 -13.34 -5.18
N PRO A 62 -5.68 -13.40 -5.20
CA PRO A 62 -6.49 -12.44 -4.48
C PRO A 62 -6.28 -12.44 -2.96
N ASP A 63 -5.79 -13.54 -2.36
CA ASP A 63 -5.47 -13.58 -0.92
C ASP A 63 -4.32 -12.64 -0.55
N ASP A 64 -3.32 -12.49 -1.40
CA ASP A 64 -2.19 -11.60 -1.14
C ASP A 64 -2.66 -10.15 -1.01
N LEU A 65 -3.53 -9.71 -1.92
CA LEU A 65 -4.10 -8.37 -1.87
C LEU A 65 -4.99 -8.18 -0.64
N ARG A 66 -5.83 -9.18 -0.31
CA ARG A 66 -6.65 -9.15 0.91
C ARG A 66 -5.80 -9.02 2.16
N ASN A 67 -4.70 -9.77 2.24
CA ASN A 67 -3.80 -9.76 3.38
C ASN A 67 -3.07 -8.43 3.50
N ALA A 68 -2.61 -7.84 2.39
CA ALA A 68 -2.01 -6.50 2.39
C ALA A 68 -3.00 -5.42 2.86
N ILE A 69 -4.26 -5.48 2.41
CA ILE A 69 -5.32 -4.54 2.85
C ILE A 69 -5.58 -4.69 4.35
N ARG A 70 -5.69 -5.92 4.85
CA ARG A 70 -5.88 -6.20 6.29
C ARG A 70 -4.72 -5.68 7.12
N GLU A 71 -3.50 -5.87 6.64
CA GLU A 71 -2.30 -5.41 7.33
C GLU A 71 -2.22 -3.87 7.34
N TYR A 72 -2.55 -3.23 6.22
CA TYR A 72 -2.66 -1.77 6.17
C TYR A 72 -3.64 -1.25 7.21
N HIS A 73 -4.85 -1.84 7.28
CA HIS A 73 -5.87 -1.48 8.27
C HIS A 73 -5.40 -1.71 9.72
N ARG A 74 -4.63 -2.78 9.97
CA ARG A 74 -4.13 -3.12 11.31
C ARG A 74 -3.16 -2.07 11.84
N ILE A 75 -2.27 -1.55 10.98
CA ILE A 75 -1.19 -0.64 11.40
C ILE A 75 -1.54 0.84 11.22
N HIS A 76 -2.45 1.17 10.32
CA HIS A 76 -2.91 2.55 10.11
C HIS A 76 -4.17 2.80 10.93
N ARG A 77 -4.15 3.87 11.73
CA ARG A 77 -5.32 4.28 12.50
C ARG A 77 -6.35 4.91 11.56
N CYS A 78 -7.42 4.18 11.24
CA CYS A 78 -8.58 4.78 10.58
C CYS A 78 -9.29 5.75 11.54
N GLU A 79 -9.62 6.95 11.06
CA GLU A 79 -10.39 7.90 11.83
C GLU A 79 -11.86 7.46 11.95
N LYS A 80 -12.54 7.91 13.02
CA LYS A 80 -14.00 7.70 13.15
C LYS A 80 -14.68 8.38 11.96
N ASN A 81 -15.39 7.60 11.14
CA ASN A 81 -16.13 7.99 9.92
C ASN A 81 -15.33 7.97 8.60
N GLU A 82 -14.16 7.33 8.56
CA GLU A 82 -13.46 7.03 7.30
C GLU A 82 -13.79 5.61 6.82
N TYR A 83 -14.24 5.48 5.57
CA TYR A 83 -14.33 4.19 4.89
C TYR A 83 -13.01 3.92 4.15
N ASP A 84 -12.31 2.86 4.54
CA ASP A 84 -11.07 2.41 3.92
C ASP A 84 -11.27 1.17 3.03
N LEU A 85 -10.20 0.69 2.39
CA LEU A 85 -10.26 -0.50 1.52
C LEU A 85 -10.75 -1.76 2.26
N MET A 86 -10.54 -1.86 3.57
CA MET A 86 -11.00 -3.00 4.36
C MET A 86 -12.53 -3.13 4.34
N TRP A 87 -13.28 -2.03 4.22
CA TRP A 87 -14.73 -2.06 4.07
C TRP A 87 -15.21 -2.68 2.76
N LEU A 88 -14.38 -2.67 1.70
CA LEU A 88 -14.71 -3.27 0.41
C LEU A 88 -14.56 -4.81 0.40
N LEU A 89 -13.92 -5.37 1.43
CA LEU A 89 -13.73 -6.82 1.57
C LEU A 89 -14.88 -7.52 2.32
N LYS A 90 -15.98 -6.80 2.59
CA LYS A 90 -17.18 -7.30 3.26
C LYS A 90 -18.19 -7.92 2.31
#